data_AF-A0A7W9PIQ4-F1
#
_entry.id   AF-A0A7W9PIQ4-F1
#
_cell.length_a   1.000
_cell.length_b   1.000
_cell.length_c   1.000
_cell.angle_alpha   90.00
_cell.angle_beta   90.00
_cell.angle_gamma   90.00
#
_symmetry.space_group_name_H-M   'P 1'
#
loop_
_entity.id
_entity.type
_entity.pdbx_description
1 polymer ?
#
loop_
_entity_poly.entity_id
_entity_poly.type
_entity_poly.pdbx_seq_one_letter_code
_entity_poly.pdbx_strand_id
1 'polypeptide(L)' 'MADDPVAILERWAASGAIWRVLGRGGGRVVVGLYDCAGGTEVDRIVSTDPAVLRYLGERSSSED' A
#
# COMPACT_ATOMS: atom_id res chain seq x y z
N MET A 1 15.94 3.64 11.04
CA MET A 1 15.35 4.59 10.07
C MET A 1 14.08 3.88 9.59
N ALA A 2 12.90 4.37 9.96
CA ALA A 2 11.67 3.71 9.53
C ALA A 2 11.61 3.78 8.00
N ASP A 3 11.41 2.64 7.35
CA ASP A 3 11.32 2.56 5.89
C ASP A 3 10.14 3.43 5.43
N ASP A 4 10.34 4.23 4.38
CA ASP A 4 9.30 5.13 3.90
C ASP A 4 8.14 4.27 3.33
N PRO A 5 6.92 4.41 3.84
CA PRO A 5 5.80 3.56 3.44
C PRO A 5 5.50 3.65 1.93
N VAL A 6 5.82 4.78 1.27
CA VAL A 6 5.71 4.89 -0.19
C VAL A 6 6.76 4.02 -0.87
N ALA A 7 8.01 4.09 -0.42
CA ALA A 7 9.10 3.28 -0.97
C ALA A 7 8.82 1.76 -0.82
N ILE A 8 8.19 1.34 0.27
CA ILE A 8 7.76 -0.05 0.44
C ILE A 8 6.74 -0.43 -0.64
N LEU A 9 5.70 0.37 -0.86
CA LEU A 9 4.65 0.10 -1.86
C LEU A 9 5.22 0.08 -3.28
N GLU A 10 6.12 1.00 -3.62
CA GLU A 10 6.81 1.04 -4.90
C GLU A 10 7.66 -0.21 -5.11
N ARG A 11 8.46 -0.61 -4.11
CA ARG A 11 9.28 -1.82 -4.18
C ARG A 11 8.43 -3.09 -4.26
N TRP A 12 7.29 -3.11 -3.57
CA TRP A 12 6.35 -4.24 -3.60
C TRP A 12 5.78 -4.43 -5.00
N ALA A 13 5.26 -3.35 -5.59
CA ALA A 13 4.77 -3.35 -6.97
C ALA A 13 5.87 -3.69 -7.99
N ALA A 14 7.08 -3.15 -7.81
CA ALA A 14 8.23 -3.47 -8.67
C ALA A 14 8.66 -4.95 -8.60
N SER A 15 8.37 -5.63 -7.49
CA SER A 15 8.62 -7.07 -7.32
C SER A 15 7.53 -7.94 -7.97
N GLY A 16 6.50 -7.32 -8.56
CA GLY A 16 5.34 -8.02 -9.13
C GLY A 16 4.32 -8.45 -8.07
N ALA A 17 4.41 -7.94 -6.84
CA ALA A 17 3.47 -8.22 -5.77
C ALA A 17 2.38 -7.13 -5.70
N ILE A 18 1.18 -7.51 -5.24
CA ILE A 18 0.01 -6.64 -5.29
C ILE A 18 -0.17 -5.96 -3.93
N TRP A 19 -0.55 -4.68 -3.93
CA TRP A 19 -1.05 -4.01 -2.73
C TRP A 19 -2.47 -3.50 -2.97
N ARG A 20 -3.30 -3.44 -1.92
CA ARG A 20 -4.67 -2.92 -1.97
C ARG A 20 -5.00 -2.06 -0.75
N VAL A 21 -5.69 -0.96 -0.98
CA VAL A 21 -6.19 -0.08 0.08
C VAL A 21 -7.40 -0.74 0.74
N LEU A 22 -7.24 -1.18 1.99
CA LEU A 22 -8.30 -1.79 2.78
C LEU A 22 -9.19 -0.76 3.45
N GLY A 23 -8.67 0.45 3.68
CA GLY A 23 -9.43 1.55 4.24
C GLY A 23 -8.67 2.86 4.24
N ARG A 24 -9.38 3.95 3.94
CA ARG A 24 -8.87 5.33 4.00
C ARG A 24 -9.87 6.17 4.79
N GLY A 25 -9.42 6.88 5.82
CA GLY A 25 -10.28 7.72 6.63
C GLY A 25 -9.58 8.36 7.83
N GLY A 26 -10.04 9.54 8.24
CA GLY A 26 -9.52 10.23 9.43
C GLY A 26 -8.02 10.56 9.38
N GLY A 27 -7.45 10.77 8.18
CA GLY A 27 -6.01 10.98 7.99
C GLY A 27 -5.16 9.71 8.09
N ARG A 28 -5.79 8.54 8.21
CA ARG A 28 -5.13 7.23 8.24
C ARG A 28 -5.49 6.42 7.01
N VAL A 29 -4.54 5.64 6.51
CA VAL A 29 -4.74 4.66 5.46
C VAL A 29 -4.20 3.30 5.89
N VAL A 30 -4.91 2.27 5.46
CA VAL A 30 -4.56 0.87 5.67
C VAL A 30 -4.40 0.25 4.30
N VAL A 31 -3.22 -0.29 4.04
CA VAL A 31 -2.88 -0.97 2.79
C VAL A 31 -2.50 -2.41 3.12
N GLY A 32 -3.22 -3.36 2.55
CA GLY A 32 -2.85 -4.77 2.57
C GLY A 32 -1.84 -5.05 1.47
N LEU A 33 -0.76 -5.74 1.83
CA LEU A 33 0.23 -6.28 0.92
C LEU A 33 -0.11 -7.73 0.64
N TYR A 34 -0.26 -8.06 -0.63
CA TYR A 34 -0.60 -9.37 -1.13
C TYR A 34 0.58 -9.99 -1.88
N ASP A 35 0.57 -11.30 -2.00
CA ASP A 35 1.50 -12.02 -2.86
C ASP A 35 1.30 -11.64 -4.34
N CYS A 36 2.17 -12.15 -5.22
CA CYS A 36 2.10 -11.87 -6.66
C CYS A 36 0.81 -12.39 -7.32
N ALA A 37 0.13 -13.38 -6.72
CA ALA A 37 -1.18 -13.84 -7.19
C ALA A 37 -2.35 -13.01 -6.63
N GLY A 38 -2.10 -12.10 -5.68
CA GLY A 38 -3.13 -11.23 -5.09
C GLY A 38 -4.15 -11.98 -4.23
N GLY A 39 -3.85 -13.23 -3.84
CA GLY A 39 -4.77 -14.14 -3.15
C GLY A 39 -4.55 -14.18 -1.64
N THR A 40 -3.33 -13.93 -1.18
CA THR A 40 -2.97 -14.01 0.25
C THR A 40 -2.43 -12.67 0.72
N GLU A 41 -3.03 -12.10 1.78
CA GLU A 41 -2.45 -10.96 2.49
C GLU A 41 -1.19 -11.44 3.22
N VAL A 42 -0.03 -10.99 2.76
CA VAL A 42 1.28 -11.31 3.33
C VAL A 42 1.60 -10.37 4.49
N ASP A 43 1.23 -9.11 4.35
CA ASP A 43 1.51 -8.08 5.36
C ASP A 43 0.52 -6.91 5.25
N ARG A 44 0.55 -5.99 6.22
CA ARG A 44 -0.34 -4.83 6.27
C ARG A 44 0.41 -3.59 6.73
N ILE A 45 0.37 -2.56 5.90
CA ILE A 45 0.88 -1.24 6.23
C ILE A 45 -0.25 -0.37 6.76
N VAL A 46 0.01 0.26 7.89
CA VAL A 46 -0.82 1.31 8.46
C VAL A 46 -0.01 2.59 8.45
N SER A 47 -0.49 3.60 7.74
CA SER A 47 0.17 4.90 7.71
C SER A 47 -0.82 6.03 7.95
N THR A 48 -0.37 7.07 8.64
CA THR A 48 -1.08 8.36 8.75
C THR A 48 -0.35 9.46 7.98
N ASP A 49 0.63 9.08 7.16
CA ASP A 49 1.45 10.02 6.42
C ASP A 49 0.68 10.54 5.18
N PRO A 50 0.51 11.87 5.03
CA PRO A 50 -0.10 12.44 3.84
C PRO A 50 0.65 12.12 2.54
N ALA A 51 1.95 11.78 2.59
CA ALA A 51 2.71 11.33 1.43
C ALA A 51 2.15 10.02 0.84
N VAL A 52 1.74 9.07 1.70
CA VAL A 52 1.11 7.81 1.26
C VAL A 52 -0.25 8.09 0.64
N LEU A 53 -1.05 8.96 1.25
CA LEU A 53 -2.34 9.36 0.69
C LEU A 53 -2.18 9.98 -0.71
N ARG A 54 -1.16 10.83 -0.89
CA ARG A 54 -0.85 11.45 -2.18
C ARG A 54 -0.32 10.45 -3.20
N TYR A 55 0.48 9.47 -2.78
CA TYR A 55 0.98 8.39 -3.64
C TYR A 55 -0.13 7.46 -4.12
N LEU A 56 -1.04 7.07 -3.22
CA LEU A 56 -2.21 6.26 -3.57
C LEU A 56 -3.14 7.04 -4.50
N GLY A 57 -3.38 8.32 -4.21
CA GLY A 57 -4.25 9.16 -5.03
C GLY A 57 -5.67 8.58 -5.11
N GLU A 58 -6.13 8.34 -6.34
CA GLU A 58 -7.43 7.70 -6.59
C GLU A 58 -7.35 6.16 -6.60
N ARG A 59 -6.14 5.61 -6.71
CA ARG A 59 -5.90 4.16 -6.82
C ARG A 59 -6.31 3.45 -5.54
N SER A 60 -7.05 2.36 -5.73
CA SER A 60 -7.42 1.45 -4.64
C SER A 60 -6.54 0.20 -4.57
N SER A 61 -5.70 -0.04 -5.57
CA SER A 61 -4.74 -1.13 -5.65
C SER A 61 -3.55 -0.78 -6.55
N SER A 62 -2.52 -1.63 -6.57
CA SER A 62 -1.40 -1.51 -7.52
C SER A 62 -1.78 -1.79 -8.97
N GLU A 63 -2.96 -2.37 -9.20
CA GLU A 63 -3.45 -2.78 -10.52
C GLU A 63 -4.36 -1.72 -11.17
N ASP A 64 -4.73 -0.69 -10.40
CA ASP A 64 -5.56 0.46 -10.78
C ASP A 64 -4.69 1.57 -11.43
#